data_AF-A0ABD0PYJ1-F1
#
_entry.id   AF-A0ABD0PYJ1-F1
#
_cell.length_a   1.000
_cell.length_b   1.000
_cell.length_c   1.000
_cell.angle_alpha   90.00
_cell.angle_beta   90.00
_cell.angle_gamma   90.00
#
_symmetry.space_group_name_H-M   'P 1'
#
loop_
_entity.id
_entity.type
_entity.pdbx_description
1 polymer ?
#
loop_
_entity_poly.entity_id
_entity_poly.type
_entity_poly.pdbx_seq_one_letter_code
_entity_poly.pdbx_strand_id
1 'polypeptide(L)'
;NLPILLDSGRVSVYSSAQYIFVSTDFGLSVGYSSSWAVNLIVPAEYTGATCGICGNFNGQSNDDFMTSSGDLVRSADQFGASWKVEDELPCNDGCGNNCPLCQDQTTSRSLCEIISFCHVFVDPQAYFDDCVFDVCLSENRNDVL
;
A
#
# COMPACT_ATOMS: atom_id res chain seq x y z
N ASN A 1 16.90 -10.77 -18.22
CA ASN A 1 17.79 -11.21 -17.14
C ASN A 1 18.10 -10.04 -16.23
N LEU A 2 17.91 -10.22 -14.92
CA LEU A 2 18.31 -9.28 -13.86
C LEU A 2 19.57 -9.83 -13.18
N PRO A 3 20.44 -8.98 -12.60
CA PRO A 3 20.30 -7.53 -12.42
C PRO A 3 20.66 -6.70 -13.67
N ILE A 4 20.15 -5.48 -13.74
CA ILE A 4 20.46 -4.46 -14.76
C ILE A 4 20.88 -3.17 -14.06
N LEU A 5 21.93 -2.53 -14.58
CA LEU A 5 22.34 -1.18 -14.19
C LEU A 5 21.96 -0.22 -15.31
N LEU A 6 21.27 0.86 -14.94
CA LEU A 6 20.85 1.92 -15.83
C LEU A 6 21.55 3.22 -15.42
N ASP A 7 21.60 4.15 -16.36
CA ASP A 7 22.03 5.53 -16.08
C ASP A 7 23.41 5.61 -15.37
N SER A 8 24.39 4.93 -15.94
CA SER A 8 25.75 4.81 -15.39
C SER A 8 25.83 4.23 -13.97
N GLY A 9 24.85 3.41 -13.59
CA GLY A 9 24.78 2.76 -12.27
C GLY A 9 23.99 3.52 -11.22
N ARG A 10 23.39 4.68 -11.57
CA ARG A 10 22.53 5.45 -10.65
C ARG A 10 21.20 4.77 -10.37
N VAL A 11 20.77 3.87 -11.24
CA VAL A 11 19.58 3.04 -11.05
C VAL A 11 19.96 1.58 -11.24
N SER A 12 19.58 0.75 -10.28
CA SER A 12 19.73 -0.70 -10.36
C SER A 12 18.38 -1.38 -10.30
N VAL A 13 18.19 -2.38 -11.16
CA VAL A 13 17.00 -3.24 -11.17
C VAL A 13 17.45 -4.66 -10.88
N TYR A 14 16.91 -5.28 -9.84
CA TYR A 14 17.32 -6.62 -9.41
C TYR A 14 16.15 -7.39 -8.83
N SER A 15 16.23 -8.71 -8.82
CA SER A 15 15.24 -9.57 -8.17
C SER A 15 15.80 -10.13 -6.87
N SER A 16 14.96 -10.19 -5.85
CA SER A 16 15.25 -10.87 -4.59
C SER A 16 13.97 -11.52 -4.07
N ALA A 17 14.03 -12.84 -3.81
CA ALA A 17 12.86 -13.65 -3.51
C ALA A 17 11.73 -13.43 -4.56
N GLN A 18 10.52 -13.07 -4.12
CA GLN A 18 9.35 -12.82 -4.97
C GLN A 18 9.23 -11.38 -5.48
N TYR A 19 10.22 -10.52 -5.19
CA TYR A 19 10.19 -9.10 -5.51
C TYR A 19 11.18 -8.75 -6.61
N ILE A 20 10.77 -7.81 -7.47
CA ILE A 20 11.64 -7.02 -8.33
C ILE A 20 11.81 -5.67 -7.65
N PHE A 21 13.06 -5.27 -7.43
CA PHE A 21 13.43 -4.00 -6.86
C PHE A 21 13.98 -3.06 -7.93
N VAL A 22 13.59 -1.80 -7.83
CA VAL A 22 14.27 -0.66 -8.44
C VAL A 22 14.90 0.14 -7.30
N SER A 23 16.22 0.32 -7.33
CA SER A 23 16.95 1.11 -6.33
C SER A 23 17.71 2.23 -7.00
N THR A 24 17.67 3.42 -6.40
CA THR A 24 18.35 4.61 -6.91
C THR A 24 19.54 5.00 -6.02
N ASP A 25 20.46 5.79 -6.57
CA ASP A 25 21.63 6.33 -5.86
C ASP A 25 21.28 7.39 -4.81
N PHE A 26 20.11 8.02 -4.93
CA PHE A 26 19.53 8.90 -3.91
C PHE A 26 18.74 8.15 -2.83
N GLY A 27 18.76 6.81 -2.83
CA GLY A 27 18.30 5.97 -1.73
C GLY A 27 16.82 5.56 -1.77
N LEU A 28 16.04 6.01 -2.76
CA LEU A 28 14.69 5.47 -2.98
C LEU A 28 14.79 4.02 -3.46
N SER A 29 13.99 3.14 -2.86
CA SER A 29 13.79 1.79 -3.37
C SER A 29 12.31 1.46 -3.51
N VAL A 30 11.95 0.91 -4.66
CA VAL A 30 10.61 0.41 -4.97
C VAL A 30 10.70 -1.09 -5.16
N GLY A 31 9.99 -1.86 -4.35
CA GLY A 31 9.85 -3.30 -4.49
C GLY A 31 8.45 -3.66 -4.97
N TYR A 32 8.34 -4.43 -6.05
CA TYR A 32 7.07 -4.96 -6.55
C TYR A 32 7.10 -6.49 -6.57
N SER A 33 6.05 -7.13 -6.07
CA SER A 33 5.94 -8.59 -6.05
C SER A 33 4.98 -9.14 -7.09
N SER A 34 5.10 -10.43 -7.38
CA SER A 34 4.12 -11.16 -8.19
C SER A 34 2.72 -11.23 -7.58
N SER A 35 2.57 -10.93 -6.29
CA SER A 35 1.29 -10.87 -5.57
C SER A 35 0.75 -9.45 -5.43
N TRP A 36 1.12 -8.54 -6.34
CA TRP A 36 0.63 -7.16 -6.43
C TRP A 36 1.00 -6.24 -5.27
N ALA A 37 1.83 -6.68 -4.31
CA ALA A 37 2.33 -5.81 -3.25
C ALA A 37 3.43 -4.88 -3.77
N VAL A 38 3.31 -3.58 -3.45
CA VAL A 38 4.30 -2.53 -3.69
C VAL A 38 4.83 -2.03 -2.36
N ASN A 39 6.16 -2.02 -2.20
CA ASN A 39 6.83 -1.47 -1.03
C ASN A 39 7.73 -0.31 -1.45
N LEU A 40 7.65 0.80 -0.73
CA LEU A 40 8.48 1.99 -0.91
C LEU A 40 9.39 2.15 0.31
N ILE A 41 10.69 2.26 0.08
CA ILE A 41 11.67 2.61 1.10
C ILE A 41 12.21 3.98 0.72
N VAL A 42 11.98 4.96 1.59
CA VAL A 42 12.39 6.34 1.41
C VAL A 42 13.35 6.72 2.54
N PRO A 43 14.52 7.33 2.24
CA PRO A 43 15.44 7.81 3.26
C PRO A 43 14.83 8.88 4.17
N ALA A 44 15.25 8.92 5.44
CA ALA A 44 14.73 9.87 6.43
C ALA A 44 14.99 11.34 6.08
N GLU A 45 15.93 11.62 5.19
CA GLU A 45 16.22 12.96 4.65
C GLU A 45 15.03 13.57 3.89
N TYR A 46 14.06 12.74 3.47
CA TYR A 46 12.83 13.18 2.80
C TYR A 46 11.64 13.41 3.76
N THR A 47 11.85 13.38 5.08
CA THR A 47 10.79 13.65 6.07
C THR A 47 10.10 14.98 5.78
N GLY A 48 8.77 14.96 5.64
CA GLY A 48 7.95 16.13 5.32
C GLY A 48 8.06 16.63 3.88
N ALA A 49 8.83 15.95 3.03
CA ALA A 49 9.05 16.34 1.62
C ALA A 49 8.29 15.45 0.63
N THR A 50 7.64 14.38 1.10
CA THR A 50 6.82 13.52 0.25
C THR A 50 5.39 14.06 0.12
N CYS A 51 4.69 13.62 -0.91
CA CYS A 51 3.26 13.78 -1.07
C CYS A 51 2.72 12.62 -1.90
N GLY A 52 1.40 12.41 -1.87
CA GLY A 52 0.74 11.30 -2.56
C GLY A 52 -0.02 10.40 -1.61
N ILE A 53 -0.42 9.22 -2.10
CA ILE A 53 -1.26 8.28 -1.35
C ILE A 53 -0.57 7.66 -0.13
N CYS A 54 0.77 7.77 -0.03
CA CYS A 54 1.55 7.34 1.13
C CYS A 54 1.75 8.47 2.16
N GLY A 55 1.07 9.61 2.02
CA GLY A 55 1.16 10.72 2.96
C GLY A 55 2.39 11.61 2.78
N ASN A 56 2.67 12.42 3.80
CA ASN A 56 3.70 13.46 3.76
C ASN A 56 5.01 13.09 4.47
N PHE A 57 5.05 11.89 5.07
CA PHE A 57 6.23 11.33 5.76
C PHE A 57 6.79 12.23 6.86
N ASN A 58 5.95 12.98 7.59
CA ASN A 58 6.36 13.83 8.71
C ASN A 58 6.28 13.14 10.10
N GLY A 59 5.81 11.89 10.14
CA GLY A 59 5.61 11.11 11.37
C GLY A 59 4.29 11.38 12.11
N GLN A 60 3.35 12.11 11.51
CA GLN A 60 2.05 12.47 12.08
C GLN A 60 0.91 11.88 11.24
N SER A 61 0.43 10.70 11.60
CA SER A 61 -0.60 9.99 10.82
C SER A 61 -1.95 10.71 10.71
N ASN A 62 -2.20 11.73 11.56
CA ASN A 62 -3.45 12.50 11.54
C ASN A 62 -3.54 13.53 10.42
N ASP A 63 -2.45 13.81 9.70
CA ASP A 63 -2.43 14.73 8.56
C ASP A 63 -2.06 14.08 7.22
N ASP A 64 -1.89 12.75 7.20
CA ASP A 64 -1.52 12.01 5.99
C ASP A 64 -2.59 12.03 4.90
N PHE A 65 -3.85 12.30 5.23
CA PHE A 65 -4.95 12.46 4.27
C PHE A 65 -5.00 13.88 3.67
N MET A 66 -3.83 14.43 3.35
CA MET A 66 -3.68 15.70 2.64
C MET A 66 -3.93 15.49 1.14
N THR A 67 -4.89 16.21 0.58
CA THR A 67 -5.18 16.13 -0.86
C THR A 67 -4.06 16.70 -1.72
N SER A 68 -4.12 16.45 -3.01
CA SER A 68 -3.22 17.08 -4.00
C SER A 68 -3.31 18.62 -4.04
N SER A 69 -4.40 19.21 -3.55
CA SER A 69 -4.56 20.66 -3.37
C SER A 69 -4.02 21.20 -2.03
N GLY A 70 -3.62 20.33 -1.10
CA GLY A 70 -3.15 20.71 0.23
C GLY A 70 -4.27 20.85 1.27
N ASP A 71 -5.44 20.28 1.03
CA ASP A 71 -6.56 20.27 1.99
C ASP A 71 -6.57 18.97 2.79
N LEU A 72 -6.84 19.05 4.09
CA LEU A 72 -6.99 17.86 4.93
C LEU A 72 -8.41 17.30 4.85
N VAL A 73 -8.55 16.04 4.44
CA VAL A 73 -9.82 15.32 4.43
C VAL A 73 -9.83 14.18 5.45
N ARG A 74 -11.01 13.67 5.78
CA ARG A 74 -11.19 12.55 6.73
C ARG A 74 -11.63 11.24 6.07
N SER A 75 -11.97 11.28 4.79
CA SER A 75 -12.43 10.12 4.02
C SER A 75 -11.28 9.61 3.16
N ALA A 76 -10.97 8.32 3.27
CA ALA A 76 -10.00 7.66 2.41
C ALA A 76 -10.41 7.72 0.93
N ASP A 77 -11.71 7.64 0.62
CA ASP A 77 -12.23 7.77 -0.74
C ASP A 77 -11.96 9.16 -1.33
N GLN A 78 -12.25 10.22 -0.55
CA GLN A 78 -11.97 11.59 -0.97
C GLN A 78 -10.47 11.84 -1.15
N PHE A 79 -9.67 11.30 -0.23
CA PHE A 79 -8.21 11.38 -0.29
C PHE A 79 -7.66 10.69 -1.55
N GLY A 80 -8.04 9.43 -1.79
CA GLY A 80 -7.61 8.67 -2.96
C GLY A 80 -8.05 9.30 -4.28
N ALA A 81 -9.30 9.77 -4.35
CA ALA A 81 -9.83 10.46 -5.53
C ALA A 81 -9.03 11.74 -5.85
N SER A 82 -8.58 12.48 -4.83
CA SER A 82 -7.81 13.71 -5.03
C SER A 82 -6.43 13.49 -5.65
N TRP A 83 -5.86 12.29 -5.49
CA TRP A 83 -4.56 11.91 -6.04
C TRP A 83 -4.64 11.20 -7.40
N LYS A 84 -5.85 11.12 -7.98
CA LYS A 84 -6.06 10.54 -9.31
C LYS A 84 -5.31 11.35 -10.37
N VAL A 85 -4.56 10.64 -11.22
CA VAL A 85 -3.95 11.20 -12.43
C VAL A 85 -4.89 10.92 -13.60
N GLU A 86 -5.27 11.95 -14.36
CA GLU A 86 -6.08 11.77 -15.56
C GLU A 86 -5.28 11.05 -16.66
N ASP A 87 -5.92 10.07 -17.30
CA ASP A 87 -5.40 9.36 -18.47
C ASP A 87 -6.54 9.20 -19.49
N GLU A 88 -6.25 8.72 -20.70
CA GLU A 88 -7.26 8.56 -21.77
C GLU A 88 -8.36 7.54 -21.41
N LEU A 89 -8.16 6.74 -20.37
CA LEU A 89 -9.12 5.76 -19.87
C LEU A 89 -9.95 6.36 -18.71
N PRO A 90 -11.28 6.43 -18.85
CA PRO A 90 -12.13 6.92 -17.78
C PRO A 90 -12.09 5.95 -16.58
N CYS A 91 -11.73 6.48 -15.41
CA CYS A 91 -11.73 5.77 -14.13
C CYS A 91 -12.66 6.50 -13.15
N ASN A 92 -13.56 5.74 -12.51
CA ASN A 92 -14.46 6.25 -11.48
C ASN A 92 -13.76 6.27 -10.11
N ASP A 93 -14.19 7.19 -9.25
CA ASP A 93 -13.70 7.28 -7.88
C ASP A 93 -14.34 6.17 -7.04
N GLY A 94 -13.64 5.03 -6.93
CA GLY A 94 -14.06 3.89 -6.13
C GLY A 94 -15.36 3.22 -6.60
N CYS A 95 -16.12 2.69 -5.64
CA CYS A 95 -17.38 1.95 -5.86
C CYS A 95 -18.64 2.75 -5.45
N GLY A 96 -18.49 4.00 -4.99
CA GLY A 96 -19.59 4.82 -4.49
C GLY A 96 -20.38 4.12 -3.38
N ASN A 97 -21.70 4.04 -3.53
CA ASN A 97 -22.56 3.34 -2.56
C ASN A 97 -22.66 1.82 -2.81
N ASN A 98 -21.96 1.30 -3.81
CA ASN A 98 -22.02 -0.10 -4.22
C ASN A 98 -20.77 -0.89 -3.80
N CYS A 99 -20.02 -0.38 -2.82
CA CYS A 99 -18.87 -1.10 -2.29
C CYS A 99 -19.30 -2.42 -1.67
N PRO A 100 -18.62 -3.54 -1.99
CA PRO A 100 -18.98 -4.83 -1.44
C PRO A 100 -18.79 -4.80 0.07
N LEU A 101 -19.79 -5.31 0.79
CA LEU A 101 -19.76 -5.40 2.24
C LEU A 101 -19.64 -6.85 2.65
N CYS A 102 -18.71 -7.12 3.56
CA CYS A 102 -18.66 -8.38 4.26
C CYS A 102 -19.83 -8.48 5.26
N GLN A 103 -20.75 -9.41 5.04
CA GLN A 103 -21.92 -9.60 5.92
C GLN A 103 -21.61 -10.48 7.14
N ASP A 104 -20.83 -11.55 6.96
CA ASP A 104 -20.43 -12.48 8.02
C ASP A 104 -18.90 -12.66 8.02
N GLN A 105 -18.26 -12.14 9.07
CA GLN A 105 -16.81 -12.22 9.27
C GLN A 105 -16.38 -13.41 10.14
N THR A 106 -17.30 -14.28 10.57
CA THR A 106 -16.99 -15.33 11.56
C THR A 106 -15.89 -16.26 11.06
N THR A 107 -16.04 -16.73 9.82
CA THR A 107 -15.06 -17.63 9.18
C THR A 107 -13.74 -16.89 8.88
N SER A 108 -13.81 -15.69 8.29
CA SER A 108 -12.61 -14.92 7.94
C SER A 108 -11.78 -14.55 9.17
N ARG A 109 -12.43 -14.13 10.28
CA ARG A 109 -11.77 -13.89 11.57
C ARG A 109 -11.02 -15.11 12.06
N SER A 110 -11.65 -16.28 12.04
CA SER A 110 -11.00 -17.53 12.47
C SER A 110 -9.80 -17.88 11.61
N LEU A 111 -9.86 -17.66 10.29
CA LEU A 111 -8.74 -17.91 9.38
C LEU A 111 -7.58 -16.92 9.62
N CYS A 112 -7.87 -15.67 9.97
CA CYS A 112 -6.88 -14.63 10.20
C CYS A 112 -6.18 -14.70 11.56
N GLU A 113 -6.59 -15.60 12.48
CA GLU A 113 -5.90 -15.84 13.76
C GLU A 113 -4.45 -16.36 13.59
N ILE A 114 -4.06 -16.75 12.37
CA ILE A 114 -2.68 -17.14 12.04
C ILE A 114 -1.68 -16.00 12.30
N ILE A 115 -2.12 -14.74 12.25
CA ILE A 115 -1.32 -13.55 12.58
C ILE A 115 -1.06 -13.55 14.09
N SER A 116 0.05 -14.17 14.49
CA SER A 116 0.34 -14.51 15.89
C SER A 116 1.78 -14.19 16.33
N PHE A 117 2.59 -13.59 15.45
CA PHE A 117 4.02 -13.35 15.68
C PHE A 117 4.42 -11.89 15.46
N CYS A 118 5.55 -11.48 16.03
CA CYS A 118 6.14 -10.14 15.89
C CYS A 118 5.33 -8.98 16.49
N HIS A 119 4.29 -9.25 17.29
CA HIS A 119 3.41 -8.23 17.88
C HIS A 119 4.14 -7.24 18.81
N VAL A 120 5.36 -7.55 19.24
CA VAL A 120 6.22 -6.65 20.02
C VAL A 120 6.78 -5.50 19.16
N PHE A 121 6.95 -5.74 17.86
CA PHE A 121 7.59 -4.80 16.93
C PHE A 121 6.60 -4.16 15.96
N VAL A 122 5.50 -4.84 15.67
CA VAL A 122 4.49 -4.45 14.69
C VAL A 122 3.12 -4.59 15.32
N ASP A 123 2.29 -3.55 15.23
CA ASP A 123 0.89 -3.64 15.66
C ASP A 123 0.13 -4.61 14.74
N PRO A 124 -0.40 -5.74 15.25
CA PRO A 124 -1.07 -6.73 14.41
C PRO A 124 -2.47 -6.30 13.98
N GLN A 125 -3.07 -5.28 14.61
CA GLN A 125 -4.49 -4.99 14.43
C GLN A 125 -4.82 -4.61 12.98
N ALA A 126 -4.01 -3.75 12.36
CA ALA A 126 -4.20 -3.34 10.97
C ALA A 126 -4.15 -4.54 10.01
N TYR A 127 -3.14 -5.41 10.17
CA TYR A 127 -2.98 -6.61 9.34
C TYR A 127 -4.12 -7.62 9.54
N PHE A 128 -4.60 -7.77 10.77
CA PHE A 128 -5.74 -8.62 11.08
C PHE A 128 -7.03 -8.10 10.44
N ASP A 129 -7.30 -6.81 10.55
CA ASP A 129 -8.49 -6.19 9.96
C ASP A 129 -8.48 -6.27 8.43
N ASP A 130 -7.32 -6.03 7.81
CA ASP A 130 -7.11 -6.18 6.36
C ASP A 130 -7.33 -7.64 5.91
N CYS A 131 -6.74 -8.61 6.63
CA CYS A 131 -6.94 -10.03 6.35
C CYS A 131 -8.43 -10.42 6.41
N VAL A 132 -9.14 -10.00 7.47
CA VAL A 132 -10.56 -10.30 7.66
C VAL A 132 -11.41 -9.73 6.52
N PHE A 133 -11.08 -8.52 6.07
CA PHE A 133 -11.74 -7.85 4.95
C PHE A 133 -11.52 -8.61 3.63
N ASP A 134 -10.26 -8.88 3.27
CA ASP A 134 -9.90 -9.52 2.00
C ASP A 134 -10.42 -10.94 1.89
N VAL A 135 -10.27 -11.75 2.95
CA VAL A 135 -10.76 -13.13 3.01
C VAL A 135 -12.28 -13.17 2.90
N CYS A 136 -12.98 -12.27 3.60
CA CYS A 136 -14.44 -12.25 3.54
C CYS A 136 -14.97 -11.85 2.17
N LEU A 137 -14.41 -10.79 1.56
CA LEU A 137 -14.81 -10.37 0.21
C LEU A 137 -14.47 -11.40 -0.87
N SER A 138 -13.52 -12.28 -0.57
CA SER A 138 -13.14 -13.39 -1.43
C SER A 138 -13.93 -14.67 -1.15
N GLU A 139 -15.06 -14.61 -0.46
CA GLU A 139 -15.91 -15.77 -0.10
C GLU A 139 -15.18 -16.83 0.74
N ASN A 140 -14.27 -16.40 1.63
CA ASN A 140 -13.44 -17.25 2.48
C ASN A 140 -12.47 -18.17 1.72
N ARG A 141 -11.99 -17.74 0.54
CA ARG A 141 -10.95 -18.48 -0.17
C ARG A 141 -9.58 -18.30 0.51
N ASN A 142 -8.87 -19.40 0.68
CA ASN A 142 -7.55 -19.43 1.33
C ASN A 142 -6.40 -18.94 0.45
N ASP A 143 -6.59 -18.73 -0.86
CA ASP A 143 -5.55 -18.18 -1.75
C ASP A 143 -5.32 -16.67 -1.55
N VAL A 144 -6.13 -16.06 -0.68
CA VAL A 144 -6.08 -14.64 -0.31
C VAL A 144 -5.45 -14.44 1.09
N LEU A 145 -5.16 -15.54 1.80
CA LEU A 145 -4.39 -15.54 3.06
C LEU A 145 -2.89 -15.38 2.81
#